data_AF-A0A349AKY6-F1
#
_entry.id   AF-A0A349AKY6-F1
#
_cell.length_a   1.000
_cell.length_b   1.000
_cell.length_c   1.000
_cell.angle_alpha   90.00
_cell.angle_beta   90.00
_cell.angle_gamma   90.00
#
_symmetry.space_group_name_H-M   'P 1'
#
loop_
_entity.id
_entity.type
_entity.pdbx_description
1 polymer ?
#
loop_
_entity_poly.entity_id
_entity_poly.type
_entity_poly.pdbx_seq_one_letter_code
_entity_poly.pdbx_strand_id
1 'polypeptide(L)'
;DYFNRTRTGRIIGYSFAIFWNIVLIIFFSLFYQYIAWYSVGDDGNLIVMPLLTSDFLSWMPVLITSLSICIVANIILIVYDRYWFREAVQILLEIIGMAVVIYLIIIFPFDFSVIPNAVATEILPTVTKAVLIFVSVAFGVSALVRFIKMVLNIENREYTG
;
A
#
# COMPACT_ATOMS: atom_id res chain seq x y z
N ASP A 1 15.58 18.18 -0.90
CA ASP A 1 15.98 17.68 -2.23
C ASP A 1 17.46 17.36 -2.47
N TYR A 2 18.38 17.57 -1.52
CA TYR A 2 19.80 17.22 -1.74
C TYR A 2 20.06 15.69 -1.68
N PHE A 3 19.35 14.95 -0.83
CA PHE A 3 19.56 13.50 -0.68
C PHE A 3 19.12 12.68 -1.90
N ASN A 4 18.03 13.04 -2.58
CA ASN A 4 17.47 12.28 -3.71
C ASN A 4 18.33 12.29 -4.99
N ARG A 5 19.27 13.23 -5.12
CA ARG A 5 20.16 13.30 -6.31
C ARG A 5 21.40 12.43 -6.19
N THR A 6 21.72 11.94 -5.01
CA THR A 6 22.91 11.11 -4.77
C THR A 6 22.55 9.63 -4.81
N ARG A 7 23.48 8.80 -5.30
CA ARG A 7 23.34 7.34 -5.27
C ARG A 7 22.99 6.83 -3.86
N THR A 8 23.60 7.42 -2.83
CA THR A 8 23.35 7.10 -1.43
C THR A 8 21.91 7.34 -0.99
N GLY A 9 21.30 8.48 -1.35
CA GLY A 9 19.91 8.74 -0.98
C GLY A 9 18.92 7.77 -1.61
N ARG A 10 19.18 7.30 -2.84
CA ARG A 10 18.36 6.27 -3.49
C ARG A 10 18.43 4.93 -2.74
N ILE A 11 19.63 4.51 -2.36
CA ILE A 11 19.84 3.27 -1.59
C ILE A 11 19.10 3.32 -0.25
N ILE A 12 19.15 4.48 0.44
CA ILE A 12 18.40 4.68 1.69
C ILE A 12 16.89 4.57 1.43
N GLY A 13 16.38 5.19 0.36
CA GLY A 13 14.97 5.09 -0.02
C GLY A 13 14.51 3.65 -0.27
N TYR A 14 15.30 2.87 -1.03
CA TYR A 14 14.98 1.46 -1.29
C TYR A 14 15.06 0.60 -0.02
N SER A 15 16.06 0.84 0.82
CA SER A 15 16.22 0.11 2.10
C SER A 15 15.05 0.40 3.04
N PHE A 16 14.60 1.66 3.09
CA PHE A 16 13.42 2.06 3.86
C PHE A 16 12.15 1.38 3.31
N ALA A 17 11.98 1.33 1.98
CA ALA A 17 10.85 0.63 1.37
C ALA A 17 10.85 -0.86 1.70
N ILE A 18 12.01 -1.54 1.63
CA ILE A 18 12.16 -2.95 2.01
C ILE A 18 11.77 -3.15 3.48
N PHE A 19 12.32 -2.33 4.38
CA PHE A 19 12.02 -2.39 5.80
C PHE A 19 10.51 -2.26 6.05
N TRP A 20 9.87 -1.24 5.45
CA TRP A 20 8.44 -1.02 5.63
C TRP A 20 7.59 -2.18 5.08
N ASN A 21 7.94 -2.74 3.93
CA ASN A 21 7.24 -3.90 3.38
C ASN A 21 7.33 -5.12 4.31
N ILE A 22 8.50 -5.37 4.93
CA ILE A 22 8.66 -6.47 5.89
C ILE A 22 7.79 -6.23 7.12
N VAL A 23 7.79 -5.00 7.66
CA VAL A 23 6.92 -4.62 8.79
C VAL A 23 5.45 -4.86 8.46
N LEU A 24 5.00 -4.45 7.26
CA LEU A 24 3.62 -4.67 6.83
C LEU A 24 3.28 -6.15 6.66
N ILE A 25 4.18 -6.97 6.09
CA ILE A 25 3.97 -8.42 6.00
C ILE A 25 3.79 -9.02 7.39
N ILE A 26 4.66 -8.69 8.34
CA ILE A 26 4.58 -9.18 9.72
C ILE A 26 3.28 -8.71 10.38
N PHE A 27 2.96 -7.42 10.24
CA PHE A 27 1.76 -6.82 10.83
C PHE A 27 0.49 -7.51 10.34
N PHE A 28 0.29 -7.60 9.02
CA PHE A 28 -0.93 -8.18 8.47
C PHE A 28 -0.99 -9.70 8.61
N SER A 29 0.14 -10.41 8.67
CA SER A 29 0.13 -11.86 8.87
C SER A 29 -0.17 -12.24 10.31
N LEU A 30 0.35 -11.50 11.29
CA LEU A 30 0.29 -11.89 12.70
C LEU A 30 -0.71 -11.08 13.53
N PHE A 31 -0.97 -9.82 13.15
CA PHE A 31 -1.70 -8.89 14.00
C PHE A 31 -3.06 -8.47 13.42
N TYR A 32 -3.51 -9.03 12.29
CA TYR A 32 -4.79 -8.65 11.68
C TYR A 32 -5.98 -8.87 12.61
N GLN A 33 -5.93 -9.89 13.48
CA GLN A 33 -7.00 -10.20 14.45
C GLN A 33 -7.17 -9.13 15.54
N TYR A 34 -6.15 -8.30 15.78
CA TYR A 34 -6.24 -7.21 16.74
C TYR A 34 -7.01 -6.00 16.21
N ILE A 35 -7.36 -6.00 14.92
CA ILE A 35 -8.23 -4.99 14.30
C ILE A 35 -9.67 -5.36 14.65
N ALA A 36 -10.08 -4.98 15.86
CA ALA A 36 -11.34 -5.33 16.47
C ALA A 36 -11.89 -4.18 17.32
N TRP A 37 -13.21 -4.19 17.54
CA TRP A 37 -13.83 -3.41 18.58
C TRP A 37 -13.74 -4.13 19.92
N TYR A 38 -13.34 -3.41 20.95
CA TYR A 38 -13.19 -3.92 22.32
C TYR A 38 -14.24 -3.27 23.20
N SER A 39 -15.07 -4.08 23.84
CA SER A 39 -16.07 -3.62 24.80
C SER A 39 -16.07 -4.49 26.06
N VAL A 40 -16.50 -3.91 27.18
CA VAL A 40 -16.72 -4.67 28.42
C VAL A 40 -18.19 -5.09 28.44
N GLY A 41 -18.44 -6.39 28.55
CA GLY A 41 -19.78 -6.95 28.67
C GLY A 41 -20.41 -6.66 30.04
N ASP A 42 -21.71 -6.91 30.16
CA ASP A 42 -22.46 -6.70 31.41
C ASP A 42 -21.95 -7.59 32.57
N ASP A 43 -21.26 -8.67 32.25
CA ASP A 43 -20.59 -9.60 33.17
C ASP A 43 -19.16 -9.16 33.56
N GLY A 44 -18.68 -8.03 33.04
CA GLY A 44 -17.34 -7.51 33.25
C GLY A 44 -16.26 -8.15 32.36
N ASN A 45 -16.63 -9.09 31.48
CA ASN A 45 -15.68 -9.74 30.57
C ASN A 45 -15.37 -8.86 29.36
N LEU A 46 -14.16 -8.99 28.83
CA LEU A 46 -13.75 -8.31 27.61
C LEU A 46 -14.33 -9.05 26.39
N ILE A 47 -15.23 -8.40 25.68
CA ILE A 47 -15.80 -8.86 24.41
C ILE A 47 -14.97 -8.25 23.27
N VAL A 48 -14.45 -9.12 22.40
CA VAL A 48 -13.66 -8.73 21.22
C VAL A 48 -14.48 -9.06 19.97
N MET A 49 -14.81 -8.02 19.20
CA MET A 49 -15.58 -8.16 17.96
C MET A 49 -14.71 -7.75 16.77
N PRO A 50 -14.27 -8.69 15.91
CA PRO A 50 -13.43 -8.39 14.78
C PRO A 50 -14.07 -7.36 13.85
N LEU A 51 -13.31 -6.33 13.45
CA LEU A 51 -13.75 -5.37 12.45
C LEU A 51 -13.56 -5.94 11.03
N LEU A 52 -12.63 -6.89 10.88
CA LEU A 52 -12.34 -7.53 9.61
C LEU A 52 -13.17 -8.81 9.43
N THR A 53 -13.86 -8.93 8.30
CA THR A 53 -14.60 -10.13 7.93
C THR A 53 -13.67 -11.24 7.42
N SER A 54 -14.20 -12.46 7.23
CA SER A 54 -13.45 -13.57 6.64
C SER A 54 -12.91 -13.27 5.24
N ASP A 55 -13.55 -12.35 4.51
CA ASP A 55 -13.13 -11.96 3.15
C ASP A 55 -11.76 -11.30 3.13
N PHE A 56 -11.34 -10.72 4.26
CA PHE A 56 -9.99 -10.18 4.44
C PHE A 56 -8.90 -11.23 4.16
N LEU A 57 -9.16 -12.50 4.48
CA LEU A 57 -8.21 -13.60 4.25
C LEU A 57 -8.00 -13.90 2.76
N SER A 58 -8.95 -13.52 1.89
CA SER A 58 -8.78 -13.61 0.43
C SER A 58 -7.87 -12.50 -0.10
N TRP A 59 -7.87 -11.33 0.55
CA TRP A 59 -7.01 -10.20 0.20
C TRP A 59 -5.58 -10.32 0.71
N MET A 60 -5.38 -10.93 1.87
CA MET A 60 -4.07 -11.03 2.52
C MET A 60 -2.99 -11.68 1.63
N PRO A 61 -3.22 -12.79 0.91
CA PRO A 61 -2.22 -13.35 -0.01
C PRO A 61 -1.83 -12.39 -1.14
N VAL A 62 -2.78 -11.60 -1.64
CA VAL A 62 -2.54 -10.61 -2.70
C VAL A 62 -1.64 -9.50 -2.17
N LEU A 63 -1.93 -8.99 -0.97
CA LEU A 63 -1.06 -8.03 -0.28
C LEU A 63 0.35 -8.60 -0.09
N ILE A 64 0.50 -9.77 0.54
CA ILE A 64 1.81 -10.36 0.84
C ILE A 64 2.63 -10.56 -0.44
N THR A 65 1.99 -11.03 -1.52
CA THR A 65 2.64 -11.21 -2.82
C THR A 65 3.13 -9.87 -3.38
N SER A 66 2.30 -8.83 -3.36
CA SER A 66 2.70 -7.50 -3.82
C SER A 66 3.87 -6.90 -3.03
N LEU A 67 3.83 -7.03 -1.70
CA LEU A 67 4.89 -6.54 -0.81
C LEU A 67 6.20 -7.30 -1.07
N SER A 68 6.11 -8.62 -1.30
CA SER A 68 7.27 -9.45 -1.67
C SER A 68 7.88 -9.03 -3.01
N ILE A 69 7.04 -8.78 -4.03
CA ILE A 69 7.49 -8.23 -5.32
C ILE A 69 8.17 -6.86 -5.11
N CYS A 70 7.60 -6.01 -4.26
CA CYS A 70 8.17 -4.71 -3.94
C CYS A 70 9.54 -4.83 -3.26
N ILE A 71 9.72 -5.77 -2.33
CA ILE A 71 11.02 -6.07 -1.71
C ILE A 71 12.05 -6.47 -2.78
N VAL A 72 11.71 -7.47 -3.60
CA VAL A 72 12.61 -7.97 -4.67
C VAL A 72 12.99 -6.85 -5.63
N ALA A 73 12.00 -6.06 -6.07
CA ALA A 73 12.23 -4.93 -6.97
C ALA A 73 13.16 -3.88 -6.35
N ASN A 74 12.97 -3.53 -5.08
CA ASN A 74 13.86 -2.57 -4.40
C ASN A 74 15.29 -3.12 -4.21
N ILE A 75 15.45 -4.42 -3.95
CA ILE A 75 16.78 -5.07 -3.92
C ILE A 75 17.45 -4.96 -5.30
N ILE A 76 16.72 -5.25 -6.38
CA ILE A 76 17.25 -5.13 -7.75
C ILE A 76 17.66 -3.67 -8.03
N LEU A 77 16.89 -2.68 -7.59
CA LEU A 77 17.21 -1.26 -7.80
C LEU A 77 18.42 -0.77 -7.00
N ILE A 78 18.78 -1.43 -5.89
CA ILE A 78 20.04 -1.16 -5.17
C ILE A 78 21.24 -1.63 -6.00
N VAL A 79 21.12 -2.78 -6.68
CA VAL A 79 22.19 -3.37 -7.50
C VAL A 79 22.30 -2.70 -8.87
N TYR A 80 21.16 -2.43 -9.52
CA TYR A 80 21.09 -1.92 -10.88
C TYR A 80 20.53 -0.50 -10.95
N ASP A 81 21.41 0.47 -11.22
CA ASP A 81 21.12 1.91 -11.10
C ASP A 81 20.96 2.61 -12.46
N ARG A 82 20.19 2.02 -13.38
CA ARG A 82 19.86 2.68 -14.66
C ARG A 82 18.55 3.47 -14.53
N TYR A 83 18.56 4.73 -14.93
CA TYR A 83 17.42 5.65 -14.80
C TYR A 83 16.12 5.08 -15.39
N TRP A 84 16.14 4.68 -16.67
CA TRP A 84 14.95 4.20 -17.38
C TRP A 84 14.33 2.95 -16.73
N PHE A 85 15.19 2.02 -16.30
CA PHE A 85 14.75 0.83 -15.59
C PHE A 85 14.11 1.15 -14.24
N ARG A 86 14.69 2.10 -13.49
CA ARG A 86 14.13 2.53 -12.22
C ARG A 86 12.74 3.11 -12.38
N GLU A 87 12.54 4.04 -13.31
CA GLU A 87 11.22 4.62 -13.52
C GLU A 87 10.20 3.55 -13.94
N ALA A 88 10.58 2.62 -14.82
CA ALA A 88 9.73 1.50 -15.23
C ALA A 88 9.33 0.60 -14.04
N VAL A 89 10.29 0.23 -13.19
CA VAL A 89 10.03 -0.57 -11.98
C VAL A 89 9.12 0.18 -11.01
N GLN A 90 9.35 1.47 -10.80
CA GLN A 90 8.52 2.26 -9.87
C GLN A 90 7.08 2.39 -10.36
N ILE A 91 6.87 2.59 -11.68
CA ILE A 91 5.53 2.59 -12.28
C ILE A 91 4.85 1.24 -12.08
N LEU A 92 5.56 0.13 -12.34
CA LEU A 92 5.02 -1.22 -12.13
C LEU A 92 4.59 -1.43 -10.67
N LEU A 93 5.43 -1.05 -9.71
CA LEU A 93 5.12 -1.18 -8.29
C LEU A 93 3.92 -0.32 -7.88
N GLU A 94 3.75 0.88 -8.44
CA GLU A 94 2.59 1.72 -8.18
C GLU A 94 1.29 1.12 -8.75
N ILE A 95 1.35 0.52 -9.94
CA ILE A 95 0.20 -0.19 -10.52
C ILE A 95 -0.18 -1.41 -9.68
N ILE A 96 0.80 -2.19 -9.20
CA ILE A 96 0.55 -3.32 -8.31
C ILE A 96 -0.07 -2.83 -7.00
N GLY A 97 0.49 -1.78 -6.38
CA GLY A 97 -0.07 -1.17 -5.17
C GLY A 97 -1.51 -0.69 -5.36
N MET A 98 -1.80 -0.05 -6.49
CA MET A 98 -3.14 0.35 -6.88
C MET A 98 -4.08 -0.86 -6.97
N ALA A 99 -3.68 -1.95 -7.63
CA ALA A 99 -4.50 -3.15 -7.77
C ALA A 99 -4.83 -3.78 -6.40
N VAL A 100 -3.89 -3.79 -5.46
CA VAL A 100 -4.12 -4.28 -4.09
C VAL A 100 -5.17 -3.43 -3.37
N VAL A 101 -5.10 -2.10 -3.49
CA VAL A 101 -6.08 -1.18 -2.88
C VAL A 101 -7.45 -1.34 -3.54
N ILE A 102 -7.50 -1.46 -4.87
CA ILE A 102 -8.75 -1.72 -5.61
C ILE A 102 -9.38 -3.03 -5.15
N TYR A 103 -8.59 -4.09 -4.98
CA TYR A 103 -9.13 -5.35 -4.50
C TYR A 103 -9.75 -5.20 -3.10
N LEU A 104 -9.11 -4.45 -2.20
CA LEU A 104 -9.66 -4.13 -0.89
C LEU A 104 -10.96 -3.32 -0.96
N ILE A 105 -11.10 -2.40 -1.93
CA ILE A 105 -12.35 -1.64 -2.17
C ILE A 105 -13.47 -2.56 -2.66
N ILE A 106 -13.15 -3.55 -3.49
CA ILE A 106 -14.12 -4.48 -4.08
C ILE A 106 -14.67 -5.44 -3.03
N ILE A 107 -13.78 -6.12 -2.29
CA ILE A 107 -14.20 -7.08 -1.27
C ILE A 107 -14.69 -6.39 0.02
N PHE A 108 -14.21 -5.17 0.28
CA PHE A 108 -14.57 -4.30 1.40
C PHE A 108 -14.82 -5.08 2.72
N PRO A 109 -13.79 -5.73 3.29
CA PRO A 109 -13.95 -6.70 4.37
C PRO A 109 -14.07 -6.03 5.74
N PHE A 110 -14.74 -4.88 5.82
CA PHE A 110 -14.87 -4.10 7.04
C PHE A 110 -16.32 -4.17 7.54
N ASP A 111 -16.51 -4.73 8.73
CA ASP A 111 -17.78 -4.74 9.43
C ASP A 111 -17.78 -3.69 10.54
N PHE A 112 -18.42 -2.55 10.25
CA PHE A 112 -18.57 -1.46 11.22
C PHE A 112 -19.80 -1.62 12.13
N SER A 113 -20.65 -2.63 11.90
CA SER A 113 -21.85 -2.87 12.72
C SER A 113 -21.53 -3.32 14.15
N VAL A 114 -20.30 -3.81 14.36
CA VAL A 114 -19.77 -4.19 15.68
C VAL A 114 -19.58 -3.00 16.62
N ILE A 115 -19.60 -1.77 16.10
CA ILE A 115 -19.43 -0.55 16.89
C ILE A 115 -20.81 -0.13 17.41
N PRO A 116 -21.03 -0.06 18.75
CA PRO A 116 -22.32 0.29 19.34
C PRO A 116 -22.58 1.81 19.27
N ASN A 117 -22.54 2.37 18.06
CA ASN A 117 -22.80 3.76 17.75
C ASN A 117 -23.43 3.86 16.36
N ALA A 118 -24.69 4.28 16.30
CA ALA A 118 -25.46 4.35 15.05
C ALA A 118 -24.82 5.30 14.02
N VAL A 119 -24.32 6.46 14.48
CA VAL A 119 -23.67 7.47 13.62
C VAL A 119 -22.37 6.91 13.03
N ALA A 120 -21.56 6.22 13.84
CA ALA A 120 -20.32 5.60 13.37
C ALA A 120 -20.60 4.49 12.35
N THR A 121 -21.61 3.65 12.60
CA THR A 121 -22.01 2.56 11.70
C THR A 121 -22.46 3.08 10.34
N GLU A 122 -23.12 4.24 10.30
CA GLU A 122 -23.57 4.88 9.06
C GLU A 122 -22.43 5.56 8.28
N ILE A 123 -21.54 6.26 8.98
CA ILE A 123 -20.53 7.12 8.35
C ILE A 123 -19.24 6.36 7.98
N LEU A 124 -18.76 5.47 8.85
CA LEU A 124 -17.45 4.81 8.69
C LEU A 124 -17.30 3.97 7.43
N PRO A 125 -18.32 3.22 6.94
CA PRO A 125 -18.21 2.50 5.67
C PRO A 125 -17.92 3.47 4.51
N THR A 126 -18.65 4.57 4.45
CA THR A 126 -18.53 5.58 3.40
C THR A 126 -17.17 6.28 3.45
N VAL A 127 -16.74 6.70 4.65
CA VAL A 127 -15.45 7.36 4.85
C VAL A 127 -14.30 6.43 4.51
N THR A 128 -14.31 5.19 5.02
CA THR A 128 -13.27 4.19 4.73
C THR A 128 -13.15 3.94 3.24
N LYS A 129 -14.28 3.75 2.54
CA LYS A 129 -14.30 3.55 1.10
C LYS A 129 -13.79 4.78 0.33
N ALA A 130 -14.17 5.98 0.75
CA ALA A 130 -13.68 7.21 0.14
C ALA A 130 -12.16 7.38 0.30
N VAL A 131 -11.61 7.07 1.48
CA VAL A 131 -10.15 7.09 1.73
C VAL A 131 -9.43 6.08 0.85
N LEU A 132 -9.95 4.84 0.72
CA LEU A 132 -9.35 3.83 -0.15
C LEU A 132 -9.38 4.25 -1.62
N ILE A 133 -10.48 4.83 -2.10
CA ILE A 133 -10.56 5.38 -3.47
C ILE A 133 -9.52 6.48 -3.67
N PHE A 134 -9.40 7.41 -2.71
CA PHE A 134 -8.41 8.48 -2.77
C PHE A 134 -6.98 7.92 -2.85
N VAL A 135 -6.64 6.92 -2.03
CA VAL A 135 -5.33 6.24 -2.08
C VAL A 135 -5.11 5.57 -3.44
N SER A 136 -6.11 4.88 -3.99
CA SER A 136 -6.02 4.25 -5.32
C SER A 136 -5.77 5.28 -6.41
N VAL A 137 -6.46 6.44 -6.37
CA VAL A 137 -6.26 7.53 -7.33
C VAL A 137 -4.86 8.12 -7.19
N ALA A 138 -4.35 8.27 -5.95
CA ALA A 138 -3.00 8.78 -5.70
C ALA A 138 -1.93 7.88 -6.33
N PHE A 139 -2.08 6.55 -6.25
CA PHE A 139 -1.19 5.61 -6.98
C PHE A 139 -1.26 5.82 -8.48
N GLY A 140 -2.48 5.93 -9.05
CA GLY A 140 -2.66 6.13 -10.48
C GLY A 140 -2.04 7.44 -10.99
N VAL A 141 -2.23 8.54 -10.27
CA VAL A 141 -1.62 9.84 -10.59
C VAL A 141 -0.10 9.79 -10.48
N SER A 142 0.44 9.15 -9.44
CA SER A 142 1.88 8.99 -9.28
C SER A 142 2.49 8.23 -10.46
N ALA A 143 1.83 7.14 -10.89
CA ALA A 143 2.29 6.31 -11.99
C ALA A 143 2.29 7.08 -13.30
N LEU A 144 1.24 7.86 -13.55
CA LEU A 144 1.13 8.73 -14.72
C LEU A 144 2.22 9.81 -14.75
N VAL A 145 2.45 10.49 -13.63
CA VAL A 145 3.48 11.54 -13.53
C VAL A 145 4.87 10.96 -13.80
N ARG A 146 5.18 9.78 -13.25
CA ARG A 146 6.44 9.08 -13.51
C ARG A 146 6.59 8.67 -14.96
N PHE A 147 5.53 8.14 -15.55
CA PHE A 147 5.51 7.76 -16.97
C PHE A 147 5.83 8.96 -17.87
N ILE A 148 5.18 10.11 -17.64
CA ILE A 148 5.45 11.35 -18.39
C ILE A 148 6.91 11.77 -18.23
N LYS A 149 7.44 11.79 -17.00
CA LYS A 149 8.85 12.14 -16.74
C LYS A 149 9.83 11.19 -17.42
N MET A 150 9.52 9.90 -17.44
CA MET A 150 10.31 8.87 -18.09
C MET A 150 10.39 9.12 -19.60
N VAL A 151 9.26 9.36 -20.27
CA VAL A 151 9.20 9.64 -21.72
C VAL A 151 10.00 10.91 -22.06
N LEU A 152 9.75 12.01 -21.35
CA LEU A 152 10.45 13.28 -21.60
C LEU A 152 11.97 13.17 -21.42
N ASN A 153 12.45 12.35 -20.48
CA ASN A 153 13.89 12.21 -20.25
C ASN A 153 14.56 11.27 -21.27
N ILE A 154 13.81 10.37 -21.91
CA ILE A 154 14.31 9.59 -23.04
C ILE A 154 14.47 10.51 -24.25
N GLU A 155 13.43 11.28 -24.57
CA GLU A 155 13.41 12.20 -25.71
C GLU A 155 14.53 13.25 -25.62
N ASN A 156 14.68 13.91 -24.47
CA ASN A 156 15.74 14.92 -24.29
C ASN A 156 17.17 14.36 -24.44
N ARG A 157 17.37 13.05 -24.23
CA ARG A 157 18.67 12.39 -24.46
C ARG A 157 18.95 12.12 -25.94
N GLU A 158 17.92 11.97 -26.76
CA GLU A 158 18.08 11.79 -28.21
C GLU A 158 18.48 13.08 -28.92
N TYR A 159 18.09 14.25 -28.39
CA TYR A 159 18.44 15.56 -28.97
C TYR A 159 19.80 16.13 -28.55
N THR A 160 20.47 15.53 -27.56
CA THR A 160 21.74 16.03 -26.99
C THR A 160 22.92 15.08 -27.18
N GLY A 161 22.70 13.96 -27.87
CA GLY A 161 23.72 12.93 -28.18
C GLY A 161 24.40 13.13 -29.53
#